data_AF-A0A7V6DG63-F1
#
_entry.id   AF-A0A7V6DG63-F1
#
_cell.length_a   1.000
_cell.length_b   1.000
_cell.length_c   1.000
_cell.angle_alpha   90.00
_cell.angle_beta   90.00
_cell.angle_gamma   90.00
#
_symmetry.space_group_name_H-M   'P 1'
#
loop_
_entity.id
_entity.type
_entity.pdbx_description
1 polymer ?
#
loop_
_entity_poly.entity_id
_entity_poly.type
_entity_poly.pdbx_seq_one_letter_code
_entity_poly.pdbx_strand_id
1 'polypeptide(L)'
;MKKRMLVVMLGVVVLALAAPAFAQEHGGAVAGENPMRDVGKFAAAAFAIGFAAFAGAFGQARAVASACTSMGRNPGAAGPVRITMLLGLAFIESLVIYALVIAFIILGK
;
A
#
# COMPACT_ATOMS: atom_id res chain seq x y z
N MET A 1 -4.29 14.42 24.88
CA MET A 1 -3.42 15.31 24.07
C MET A 1 -1.97 14.83 24.05
N LYS A 2 -1.33 14.59 25.21
CA LYS A 2 0.07 14.12 25.32
C LYS A 2 0.40 12.85 24.50
N LYS A 3 -0.46 11.83 24.52
CA LYS A 3 -0.25 10.58 23.73
C LYS A 3 -0.34 10.78 22.22
N ARG A 4 -1.25 11.65 21.75
CA ARG A 4 -1.38 12.00 20.32
C ARG A 4 -0.18 12.82 19.85
N MET A 5 0.29 13.74 20.69
CA MET A 5 1.49 14.54 20.43
C MET A 5 2.76 13.68 20.39
N LEU A 6 2.86 12.68 21.27
CA LEU A 6 3.99 11.75 21.30
C LEU A 6 4.02 10.84 20.06
N VAL A 7 2.86 10.40 19.57
CA VAL A 7 2.75 9.61 18.32
C VAL A 7 3.14 10.45 17.10
N VAL A 8 2.72 11.71 17.04
CA VAL A 8 3.12 12.64 15.97
C VAL A 8 4.63 12.90 16.02
N MET A 9 5.20 13.13 17.20
CA MET A 9 6.63 13.39 17.36
C MET A 9 7.48 12.16 17.01
N LEU A 10 7.03 10.96 17.40
CA LEU A 10 7.66 9.70 17.00
C LEU A 10 7.61 9.52 15.47
N GLY A 11 6.48 9.85 14.83
CA GLY A 11 6.35 9.81 13.38
C GLY A 11 7.31 10.76 12.65
N VAL A 12 7.51 11.97 13.18
CA VAL A 12 8.47 12.94 12.64
C VAL A 12 9.92 12.46 12.79
N VAL A 13 10.27 11.85 13.93
CA VAL A 13 11.62 11.30 14.16
C VAL A 13 11.91 10.12 13.22
N VAL A 14 10.94 9.24 13.00
CA VAL A 14 11.06 8.13 12.04
C VAL A 14 11.25 8.66 10.61
N LEU A 15 10.56 9.74 10.23
CA LEU A 15 10.75 10.40 8.94
C LEU A 15 12.16 11.01 8.80
N ALA A 16 12.66 11.66 9.85
CA ALA A 16 13.98 12.29 9.85
C ALA A 16 15.13 11.27 9.76
N LEU A 17 14.98 10.11 10.40
CA LEU A 17 15.96 9.02 10.33
C LEU A 17 15.96 8.29 8.98
N ALA A 18 14.93 8.47 8.14
CA ALA A 18 14.88 7.96 6.77
C ALA A 18 15.58 8.90 5.75
N ALA A 19 15.92 10.14 6.13
CA ALA A 19 16.63 11.09 5.28
C ALA A 19 17.95 10.56 4.65
N PRO A 20 18.83 9.83 5.38
CA PRO A 20 20.04 9.26 4.76
C PRO A 20 19.77 8.20 3.68
N ALA A 21 18.55 7.64 3.57
CA ALA A 21 18.20 6.74 2.48
C ALA A 21 17.99 7.47 1.14
N PHE A 22 17.69 8.77 1.16
CA PHE A 22 17.49 9.61 -0.04
C PHE A 22 18.73 10.40 -0.46
N ALA A 23 19.79 10.39 0.36
CA ALA A 23 21.06 11.07 0.09
C ALA A 23 22.08 10.22 -0.67
N GLN A 24 21.70 9.02 -1.13
CA GLN A 24 22.60 8.18 -1.91
C GLN A 24 22.68 8.73 -3.35
N GLU A 25 23.78 9.43 -3.63
CA GLU A 25 24.15 9.83 -4.98
C GLU A 25 24.15 8.58 -5.88
N HIS A 26 23.43 8.63 -7.00
CA HIS A 26 23.45 7.60 -8.03
C HIS A 26 24.76 7.71 -8.84
N GLY A 27 25.89 7.67 -8.13
CA GLY A 27 27.22 7.57 -8.74
C GLY A 27 27.33 6.21 -9.41
N GLY A 28 27.45 6.23 -10.73
CA GLY A 28 27.52 5.04 -11.57
C GLY A 28 28.54 4.03 -11.04
N ALA A 29 28.04 2.92 -10.50
CA ALA A 29 28.82 1.75 -10.21
C ALA A 29 28.32 0.62 -11.09
N VAL A 30 29.23 0.19 -11.96
CA VAL A 30 29.16 -0.87 -12.97
C VAL A 30 28.38 -2.09 -12.47
N ALA A 31 27.63 -2.69 -13.39
CA ALA A 31 27.02 -4.01 -13.27
C ALA A 31 28.01 -5.04 -12.70
N GLY A 32 27.97 -5.20 -11.39
CA GLY A 32 28.56 -6.33 -10.66
C GLY A 32 27.43 -7.00 -9.91
N GLU A 33 27.20 -8.28 -10.18
CA GLU A 33 26.24 -9.13 -9.48
C GLU A 33 26.54 -9.09 -7.98
N ASN A 34 25.78 -8.29 -7.25
CA ASN A 34 25.85 -8.24 -5.80
C ASN A 34 24.63 -9.02 -5.31
N PRO A 35 24.76 -10.33 -5.00
CA PRO A 35 23.61 -11.15 -4.62
C PRO A 35 22.82 -10.56 -3.45
N MET A 36 23.48 -9.82 -2.55
CA MET A 36 22.82 -9.11 -1.45
C MET A 36 21.92 -7.95 -1.92
N ARG A 37 22.30 -7.22 -2.98
CA ARG A 37 21.47 -6.13 -3.56
C ARG A 37 20.25 -6.71 -4.26
N ASP A 38 20.37 -7.88 -4.87
CA ASP A 38 19.26 -8.55 -5.54
C ASP A 38 18.27 -9.12 -4.52
N VAL A 39 18.75 -9.78 -3.46
CA VAL A 39 17.91 -10.23 -2.33
C VAL A 39 17.17 -9.04 -1.70
N GLY A 40 17.85 -7.90 -1.50
CA GLY A 40 17.24 -6.68 -0.98
C GLY A 40 16.10 -6.14 -1.86
N LYS A 41 16.27 -6.14 -3.19
CA LYS A 41 15.22 -5.73 -4.14
C LYS A 41 14.01 -6.65 -4.10
N PHE A 42 14.22 -7.97 -4.11
CA PHE A 42 13.12 -8.94 -4.04
C PHE A 42 12.34 -8.82 -2.72
N ALA A 43 13.05 -8.67 -1.59
CA ALA A 43 12.43 -8.48 -0.29
C ALA A 43 11.62 -7.18 -0.22
N ALA A 44 12.16 -6.07 -0.73
CA ALA A 44 11.47 -4.79 -0.77
C ALA A 44 10.23 -4.83 -1.67
N ALA A 45 10.34 -5.41 -2.86
CA ALA A 45 9.22 -5.57 -3.79
C ALA A 45 8.12 -6.46 -3.21
N ALA A 46 8.48 -7.61 -2.62
CA ALA A 46 7.54 -8.54 -1.98
C ALA A 46 6.83 -7.90 -0.78
N PHE A 47 7.56 -7.14 0.04
CA PHE A 47 6.98 -6.44 1.19
C PHE A 47 6.02 -5.34 0.75
N ALA A 48 6.40 -4.53 -0.25
CA ALA A 48 5.56 -3.44 -0.76
C ALA A 48 4.21 -3.95 -1.27
N ILE A 49 4.21 -4.97 -2.14
CA ILE A 49 2.96 -5.53 -2.68
C ILE A 49 2.21 -6.36 -1.64
N GLY A 50 2.91 -7.15 -0.82
CA GLY A 50 2.30 -8.01 0.18
C GLY A 50 1.56 -7.21 1.25
N PHE A 51 2.17 -6.12 1.72
CA PHE A 51 1.53 -5.23 2.70
C PHE A 51 0.35 -4.47 2.08
N ALA A 52 0.50 -3.95 0.86
CA ALA A 52 -0.58 -3.26 0.17
C ALA A 52 -1.78 -4.19 -0.10
N ALA A 53 -1.54 -5.42 -0.56
CA ALA A 53 -2.57 -6.42 -0.78
C ALA A 53 -3.28 -6.80 0.53
N PHE A 54 -2.56 -6.96 1.63
CA PHE A 54 -3.15 -7.21 2.94
C PHE A 54 -4.07 -6.07 3.39
N ALA A 55 -3.59 -4.82 3.32
CA ALA A 55 -4.37 -3.65 3.70
C ALA A 55 -5.59 -3.45 2.77
N GLY A 56 -5.40 -3.65 1.47
CA GLY A 56 -6.45 -3.60 0.45
C GLY A 56 -7.54 -4.63 0.72
N ALA A 57 -7.17 -5.91 0.87
CA ALA A 57 -8.09 -6.99 1.17
C ALA A 57 -8.91 -6.73 2.46
N PHE A 58 -8.28 -6.19 3.51
CA PHE A 58 -8.97 -5.84 4.74
C PHE A 58 -10.02 -4.73 4.53
N GLY A 59 -9.68 -3.69 3.78
CA GLY A 59 -10.62 -2.61 3.43
C GLY A 59 -11.77 -3.09 2.56
N GLN A 60 -11.46 -3.87 1.53
CA GLN A 60 -12.43 -4.41 0.58
C GLN A 60 -13.40 -5.39 1.25
N ALA A 61 -12.92 -6.30 2.11
CA ALA A 61 -13.76 -7.25 2.83
C ALA A 61 -14.83 -6.55 3.68
N ARG A 62 -14.45 -5.48 4.39
CA ARG A 62 -15.40 -4.68 5.18
C ARG A 62 -16.42 -3.96 4.32
N ALA A 63 -15.98 -3.35 3.21
CA ALA A 63 -16.87 -2.67 2.27
C ALA A 63 -17.91 -3.64 1.67
N VAL A 64 -17.47 -4.82 1.24
CA VAL A 64 -18.33 -5.87 0.68
C VAL A 64 -19.30 -6.41 1.72
N ALA A 65 -18.84 -6.74 2.93
CA ALA A 65 -19.70 -7.24 4.00
C ALA A 65 -20.81 -6.23 4.38
N SER A 66 -20.45 -4.94 4.46
CA SER A 66 -21.42 -3.87 4.70
C SER A 66 -22.43 -3.76 3.56
N ALA A 67 -21.98 -3.79 2.30
CA ALA A 67 -22.86 -3.73 1.14
C ALA A 67 -23.84 -4.91 1.09
N CYS A 68 -23.37 -6.14 1.34
CA CYS A 68 -24.22 -7.33 1.42
C CYS A 68 -25.29 -7.21 2.49
N THR A 69 -24.93 -6.74 3.68
CA THR A 69 -25.88 -6.51 4.78
C THR A 69 -26.92 -5.45 4.41
N SER A 70 -26.49 -4.34 3.81
CA SER A 70 -27.39 -3.27 3.36
C SER A 70 -28.38 -3.76 2.29
N MET A 71 -27.89 -4.51 1.29
CA MET A 71 -28.75 -5.09 0.24
C MET A 71 -29.75 -6.11 0.80
N GLY A 72 -29.33 -6.94 1.77
CA GLY A 72 -30.21 -7.89 2.41
C GLY A 72 -31.34 -7.23 3.22
N ARG A 73 -31.07 -6.06 3.83
CA ARG A 73 -32.07 -5.29 4.60
C ARG A 73 -32.99 -4.46 3.71
N ASN A 74 -32.49 -3.96 2.58
CA ASN A 74 -33.27 -3.20 1.61
C ASN A 74 -32.94 -3.63 0.17
N PRO A 75 -33.64 -4.65 -0.36
CA PRO A 75 -33.43 -5.14 -1.71
C PRO A 75 -33.66 -4.07 -2.80
N GLY A 76 -34.57 -3.11 -2.55
CA GLY A 76 -34.86 -2.02 -3.48
C GLY A 76 -33.69 -1.05 -3.70
N ALA A 77 -32.74 -0.99 -2.76
CA ALA A 77 -31.53 -0.16 -2.86
C ALA A 77 -30.32 -0.92 -3.44
N ALA A 78 -30.48 -2.17 -3.90
CA ALA A 78 -29.35 -3.01 -4.30
C ALA A 78 -28.56 -2.45 -5.49
N GLY A 79 -29.22 -1.85 -6.48
CA GLY A 79 -28.55 -1.22 -7.62
C GLY A 79 -27.60 -0.10 -7.19
N PRO A 80 -28.10 0.97 -6.54
CA PRO A 80 -27.27 2.07 -6.04
C PRO A 80 -26.15 1.62 -5.10
N VAL A 81 -26.42 0.68 -4.18
CA VAL A 81 -25.41 0.16 -3.24
C VAL A 81 -24.27 -0.54 -3.99
N ARG A 82 -24.56 -1.34 -5.02
CA ARG A 82 -23.52 -2.00 -5.83
C ARG A 82 -22.64 -1.00 -6.56
N ILE A 83 -23.21 0.06 -7.12
CA ILE A 83 -22.44 1.11 -7.82
C ILE A 83 -21.46 1.78 -6.85
N THR A 84 -21.94 2.24 -5.70
CA THR A 84 -21.09 2.90 -4.70
C THR A 84 -20.03 1.94 -4.14
N MET A 85 -20.39 0.68 -3.91
CA MET A 85 -19.46 -0.36 -3.48
C MET A 85 -18.34 -0.58 -4.50
N LEU A 86 -18.68 -0.74 -5.78
CA LEU A 86 -17.69 -0.96 -6.84
C LEU A 86 -16.76 0.24 -7.03
N LEU A 87 -17.29 1.47 -6.97
CA LEU A 87 -16.46 2.69 -6.99
C LEU A 87 -15.49 2.72 -5.81
N GLY A 88 -15.96 2.43 -4.60
CA GLY A 88 -15.11 2.36 -3.41
C GLY A 88 -14.03 1.28 -3.51
N LEU A 89 -14.40 0.08 -3.99
CA LEU A 89 -13.47 -1.03 -4.23
C LEU A 89 -12.40 -0.65 -5.26
N ALA A 90 -12.78 0.02 -6.35
CA ALA A 90 -11.84 0.46 -7.38
C ALA A 90 -10.82 1.49 -6.85
N PHE A 91 -11.25 2.42 -6.00
CA PHE A 91 -10.32 3.36 -5.36
C PHE A 91 -9.35 2.66 -4.41
N ILE A 92 -9.82 1.69 -3.61
CA ILE A 92 -8.94 0.89 -2.75
C ILE A 92 -7.94 0.10 -3.59
N GLU A 93 -8.42 -0.54 -4.67
CA GLU A 93 -7.58 -1.35 -5.56
C GLU A 93 -6.51 -0.50 -6.25
N SER A 94 -6.81 0.75 -6.60
CA SER A 94 -5.82 1.65 -7.24
C SER A 94 -4.55 1.82 -6.40
N LEU A 95 -4.67 1.80 -5.06
CA LEU A 95 -3.52 1.88 -4.15
C LEU A 95 -2.68 0.60 -4.20
N VAL A 96 -3.31 -0.56 -4.34
CA VAL A 96 -2.63 -1.86 -4.49
C VAL A 96 -1.90 -1.90 -5.83
N ILE A 97 -2.52 -1.39 -6.90
CA ILE A 97 -1.88 -1.28 -8.21
C ILE A 97 -0.69 -0.32 -8.19
N TYR A 98 -0.76 0.80 -7.46
CA TYR A 98 0.43 1.66 -7.29
C TYR A 98 1.57 0.93 -6.57
N ALA A 99 1.28 0.13 -5.55
CA ALA A 99 2.30 -0.72 -4.92
C ALA A 99 2.88 -1.76 -5.89
N LEU A 100 2.05 -2.33 -6.77
CA LEU A 100 2.51 -3.25 -7.82
C LEU A 100 3.45 -2.56 -8.82
N VAL A 101 3.09 -1.36 -9.27
CA VAL A 101 3.93 -0.56 -10.17
C VAL A 101 5.27 -0.24 -9.52
N ILE A 102 5.26 0.18 -8.24
CA ILE A 102 6.49 0.42 -7.48
C ILE A 102 7.33 -0.86 -7.35
N ALA A 103 6.70 -2.01 -7.13
CA ALA A 103 7.40 -3.30 -7.07
C ALA A 103 8.09 -3.64 -8.41
N PHE A 104 7.45 -3.37 -9.55
CA PHE A 104 8.10 -3.55 -10.86
C PHE A 104 9.28 -2.59 -11.06
N ILE A 105 9.14 -1.33 -10.67
CA ILE A 105 10.23 -0.35 -10.73
C ILE A 105 11.43 -0.80 -9.87
N ILE A 106 11.19 -1.32 -8.66
CA ILE A 106 12.25 -1.87 -7.78
C ILE A 106 12.98 -3.05 -8.44
N LEU A 107 12.24 -3.89 -9.15
CA LEU A 107 12.78 -5.04 -9.89
C LEU A 107 13.43 -4.65 -11.23
N GLY A 108 13.36 -3.38 -11.63
CA GLY A 108 13.89 -2.89 -12.90
C GLY A 108 13.11 -3.39 -14.12
N LYS A 109 11.79 -3.54 -13.98
CA LYS A 109 10.87 -3.93 -15.05
C LYS A 109 9.90 -2.81 -15.42
#